data_AF-A0A6A5R8S9-F1
#
_entry.id   AF-A0A6A5R8S9-F1
#
_cell.length_a   1.000
_cell.length_b   1.000
_cell.length_c   1.000
_cell.angle_alpha   90.00
_cell.angle_beta   90.00
_cell.angle_gamma   90.00
#
_symmetry.space_group_name_H-M   'P 1'
#
loop_
_entity.id
_entity.type
_entity.pdbx_description
1 polymer ?
#
loop_
_entity_poly.entity_id
_entity_poly.type
_entity_poly.pdbx_seq_one_letter_code
_entity_poly.pdbx_strand_id
1 'polypeptide(L)'
;MFSGYILAFANFLALVTSAPTPSTSSPGLATVDLRIVGPQSAHYTTDTQSPTSDQNRHLTIIVGQTLSLDHDPIPIQGLQVAAIKAGDSLSLLPTTVETDDWRVTCLARIYGREDLFEFDIKDKGVLLAGGRLAKVTRLSCAVVEEATR
;
A
#
# COMPACT_ATOMS: atom_id res chain seq x y z
N MET A 1 -48.90 -62.35 -29.91
CA MET A 1 -47.43 -62.39 -29.77
C MET A 1 -46.96 -61.00 -29.43
N PHE A 2 -46.30 -60.87 -28.28
CA PHE A 2 -45.82 -59.62 -27.70
C PHE A 2 -44.64 -59.07 -28.50
N SER A 3 -44.63 -57.76 -28.76
CA SER A 3 -43.39 -57.05 -29.10
C SER A 3 -43.47 -55.67 -28.45
N GLY A 4 -42.72 -55.52 -27.37
CA GLY A 4 -42.56 -54.27 -26.65
C GLY A 4 -41.32 -53.52 -27.13
N TYR A 5 -41.34 -52.20 -27.00
CA TYR A 5 -40.13 -51.39 -26.93
C TYR A 5 -40.35 -50.30 -25.87
N ILE A 6 -39.61 -50.44 -24.76
CA ILE A 6 -39.46 -49.42 -23.72
C ILE A 6 -38.38 -48.46 -24.21
N LEU A 7 -38.74 -47.20 -24.44
CA LEU A 7 -37.75 -46.14 -24.66
C LEU A 7 -37.33 -45.56 -23.31
N ALA A 8 -36.06 -45.77 -22.98
CA ALA A 8 -35.40 -45.23 -21.80
C ALA A 8 -35.25 -43.71 -21.91
N PHE A 9 -35.80 -42.98 -20.93
CA PHE A 9 -35.54 -41.55 -20.77
C PHE A 9 -34.16 -41.35 -20.13
N ALA A 10 -33.28 -40.67 -20.84
CA ALA A 10 -31.97 -40.26 -20.36
C ALA A 10 -32.12 -39.14 -19.32
N ASN A 11 -31.55 -39.36 -18.13
CA ASN A 11 -31.43 -38.35 -17.08
C ASN A 11 -30.44 -37.26 -17.52
N PHE A 12 -30.89 -36.02 -17.64
CA PHE A 12 -30.02 -34.86 -17.75
C PHE A 12 -29.45 -34.50 -16.37
N LEU A 13 -28.14 -34.67 -16.20
CA LEU A 13 -27.36 -34.13 -15.09
C LEU A 13 -27.23 -32.62 -15.27
N ALA A 14 -27.92 -31.84 -14.43
CA ALA A 14 -27.67 -30.41 -14.30
C ALA A 14 -26.39 -30.20 -13.48
N LEU A 15 -25.29 -29.77 -14.12
CA LEU A 15 -24.13 -29.25 -13.42
C LEU A 15 -24.50 -27.89 -12.81
N VAL A 16 -24.68 -27.86 -11.49
CA VAL A 16 -24.75 -26.62 -10.72
C VAL A 16 -23.35 -26.03 -10.70
N THR A 17 -23.06 -25.13 -11.64
CA THR A 17 -21.85 -24.31 -11.59
C THR A 17 -22.02 -23.31 -10.45
N SER A 18 -21.40 -23.61 -9.30
CA SER A 18 -21.19 -22.65 -8.24
C SER A 18 -20.23 -21.58 -8.77
N ALA A 19 -20.79 -20.52 -9.33
CA ALA A 19 -20.04 -19.31 -9.63
C ALA A 19 -19.44 -18.78 -8.31
N PRO A 20 -18.14 -18.47 -8.26
CA PRO A 20 -17.56 -17.83 -7.09
C PRO A 20 -18.24 -16.47 -6.90
N THR A 21 -18.96 -16.32 -5.80
CA THR A 21 -19.45 -15.02 -5.34
C THR A 21 -18.25 -14.08 -5.20
N PRO A 22 -18.24 -12.90 -5.85
CA PRO A 22 -17.24 -11.89 -5.57
C PRO A 22 -17.33 -11.57 -4.08
N SER A 23 -16.24 -11.83 -3.36
CA SER A 23 -16.11 -11.44 -1.97
C SER A 23 -16.12 -9.91 -1.94
N THR A 24 -17.27 -9.31 -1.67
CA THR A 24 -17.36 -7.93 -1.17
C THR A 24 -16.60 -7.90 0.15
N SER A 25 -15.30 -7.65 0.04
CA SER A 25 -14.49 -7.20 1.15
C SER A 25 -15.15 -5.92 1.65
N SER A 26 -15.47 -5.88 2.95
CA SER A 26 -15.79 -4.62 3.64
C SER A 26 -14.77 -3.57 3.18
N PRO A 27 -15.17 -2.34 2.81
CA PRO A 27 -14.22 -1.39 2.26
C PRO A 27 -13.15 -1.16 3.32
N GLY A 28 -11.97 -1.74 3.09
CA GLY A 28 -10.82 -1.55 3.95
C GLY A 28 -10.37 -0.11 3.81
N LEU A 29 -9.60 0.39 4.78
CA LEU A 29 -8.93 1.66 4.57
C LEU A 29 -7.90 1.52 3.44
N ALA A 30 -7.84 2.51 2.57
CA ALA A 30 -6.83 2.58 1.53
C ALA A 30 -5.45 2.65 2.17
N THR A 31 -4.50 1.84 1.68
CA THR A 31 -3.14 1.79 2.23
C THR A 31 -2.10 1.89 1.12
N VAL A 32 -1.00 2.57 1.42
CA VAL A 32 0.18 2.70 0.56
C VAL A 32 1.30 1.89 1.20
N ASP A 33 1.88 0.99 0.43
CA ASP A 33 3.07 0.25 0.82
C ASP A 33 4.33 0.94 0.27
N LEU A 34 5.19 1.41 1.17
CA LEU A 34 6.41 2.14 0.86
C LEU A 34 7.63 1.24 1.03
N ARG A 35 8.40 1.09 -0.04
CA ARG A 35 9.71 0.45 -0.02
C ARG A 35 10.79 1.46 0.34
N ILE A 36 11.63 1.10 1.30
CA ILE A 36 12.80 1.90 1.70
C ILE A 36 14.00 1.59 0.78
N VAL A 37 14.70 2.63 0.31
CA VAL A 37 15.87 2.54 -0.58
C VAL A 37 17.15 2.99 0.15
N GLY A 38 18.22 2.19 0.07
CA GLY A 38 19.59 2.55 0.50
C GLY A 38 20.30 1.54 1.43
N PRO A 39 21.66 1.52 1.47
CA PRO A 39 22.44 0.72 2.43
C PRO A 39 22.25 1.21 3.87
N GLN A 40 21.91 0.26 4.75
CA GLN A 40 21.74 0.50 6.17
C GLN A 40 23.10 0.46 6.89
N SER A 41 23.39 1.44 7.75
CA SER A 41 24.32 1.22 8.85
C SER A 41 23.59 0.39 9.91
N ALA A 42 23.63 -0.93 9.77
CA ALA A 42 22.98 -1.89 10.65
C ALA A 42 23.75 -2.05 11.97
N HIS A 43 23.56 -1.14 12.93
CA HIS A 43 23.89 -1.40 14.33
C HIS A 43 22.85 -0.73 15.24
N TYR A 44 21.90 -1.52 15.72
CA TYR A 44 21.09 -1.20 16.90
C TYR A 44 21.46 -2.19 17.99
N THR A 45 22.13 -1.71 19.04
CA THR A 45 22.35 -2.45 20.29
C THR A 45 21.74 -1.63 21.42
N THR A 46 20.50 -1.97 21.79
CA THR A 46 20.03 -2.10 23.19
C THR A 46 18.55 -2.47 23.21
N ASP A 47 18.24 -3.48 24.01
CA ASP A 47 16.94 -4.13 24.20
C ASP A 47 15.82 -3.13 24.53
N THR A 48 14.86 -2.90 23.60
CA THR A 48 13.40 -2.80 23.84
C THR A 48 12.52 -2.30 22.66
N GLN A 49 13.02 -1.92 21.47
CA GLN A 49 12.13 -1.54 20.34
C GLN A 49 12.60 -2.06 18.95
N SER A 50 11.62 -2.48 18.13
CA SER A 50 11.68 -3.14 16.79
C SER A 50 12.40 -2.35 15.68
N PRO A 51 12.61 -2.89 14.45
CA PRO A 51 12.47 -4.26 13.96
C PRO A 51 13.77 -4.88 13.39
N THR A 52 13.81 -6.20 13.43
CA THR A 52 14.79 -7.12 12.83
C THR A 52 14.97 -6.87 11.33
N SER A 53 16.24 -6.89 10.93
CA SER A 53 16.72 -6.69 9.57
C SER A 53 16.61 -7.99 8.79
N ASP A 54 15.69 -8.04 7.83
CA ASP A 54 15.77 -8.93 6.68
C ASP A 54 15.25 -8.21 5.43
N GLN A 55 15.72 -8.66 4.28
CA GLN A 55 15.69 -8.01 2.97
C GLN A 55 14.26 -7.76 2.40
N ASN A 56 13.54 -6.75 2.90
CA ASN A 56 12.40 -6.06 2.27
C ASN A 56 11.75 -5.15 3.32
N ARG A 57 12.34 -3.99 3.59
CA ARG A 57 11.77 -3.04 4.55
C ARG A 57 10.68 -2.22 3.86
N HIS A 58 9.45 -2.69 4.06
CA HIS A 58 8.21 -2.08 3.61
C HIS A 58 7.57 -1.34 4.80
N LEU A 59 6.99 -0.17 4.54
CA LEU A 59 6.25 0.65 5.50
C LEU A 59 4.86 0.89 4.95
N THR A 60 3.83 0.47 5.67
CA THR A 60 2.44 0.71 5.27
C THR A 60 1.91 2.00 5.92
N ILE A 61 1.33 2.88 5.10
CA ILE A 61 0.69 4.13 5.54
C ILE A 61 -0.77 4.11 5.07
N ILE A 62 -1.69 4.58 5.91
CA ILE A 62 -3.09 4.75 5.52
C ILE A 62 -3.24 6.05 4.72
N VAL A 63 -3.93 6.00 3.58
CA VAL A 63 -4.17 7.20 2.75
C VAL A 63 -5.05 8.19 3.52
N GLY A 64 -4.62 9.44 3.60
CA GLY A 64 -5.24 10.51 4.40
C GLY A 64 -4.65 10.64 5.82
N GLN A 65 -3.74 9.74 6.21
CA GLN A 65 -3.06 9.82 7.51
C GLN A 65 -1.65 10.43 7.39
N THR A 66 -1.26 11.17 8.43
CA THR A 66 0.14 11.58 8.64
C THR A 66 0.79 10.72 9.71
N LEU A 67 1.91 10.09 9.37
CA LEU A 67 2.82 9.42 10.30
C LEU A 67 3.89 10.41 10.76
N SER A 68 3.88 10.78 12.04
CA SER A 68 4.97 11.54 12.67
C SER A 68 6.03 10.58 13.22
N LEU A 69 7.28 10.90 12.92
CA LEU A 69 8.50 10.22 13.34
C LEU A 69 9.43 11.21 14.04
N ASP A 70 8.89 12.31 14.57
CA ASP A 70 9.68 13.39 15.18
C ASP A 70 10.46 12.90 16.42
N HIS A 71 9.95 11.88 17.11
CA HIS A 71 10.57 11.28 18.29
C HIS A 71 11.39 10.01 17.99
N ASP A 72 11.23 9.42 16.81
CA ASP A 72 12.02 8.26 16.34
C ASP A 72 12.27 8.36 14.82
N PRO A 73 13.16 9.26 14.36
CA PRO A 73 13.37 9.49 12.94
C PRO A 73 14.05 8.31 12.25
N ILE A 74 13.55 7.93 11.08
CA ILE A 74 14.09 6.77 10.35
C ILE A 74 15.22 7.23 9.41
N PRO A 75 16.47 6.74 9.58
CA PRO A 75 17.58 7.09 8.69
C PRO A 75 17.54 6.27 7.40
N ILE A 76 17.21 6.90 6.27
CA ILE A 76 17.07 6.25 4.96
C ILE A 76 17.62 7.13 3.82
N GLN A 77 17.90 6.54 2.65
CA GLN A 77 18.39 7.30 1.49
C GLN A 77 17.31 7.61 0.47
N GLY A 78 16.24 6.82 0.45
CA GLY A 78 15.16 6.99 -0.50
C GLY A 78 13.90 6.22 -0.10
N LEU A 79 12.83 6.56 -0.79
CA LEU A 79 11.50 5.98 -0.63
C LEU A 79 10.91 5.68 -2.00
N GLN A 80 10.12 4.62 -2.10
CA GLN A 80 9.41 4.25 -3.31
C GLN A 80 8.04 3.72 -2.94
N VAL A 81 7.00 4.11 -3.67
CA VAL A 81 5.69 3.45 -3.55
C VAL A 81 5.78 2.09 -4.24
N ALA A 82 5.60 1.01 -3.48
CA ALA A 82 5.64 -0.36 -3.96
C ALA A 82 4.27 -0.84 -4.45
N ALA A 83 3.20 -0.47 -3.75
CA ALA A 83 1.82 -0.80 -4.09
C ALA A 83 0.84 0.13 -3.38
N ILE A 84 -0.35 0.32 -3.95
CA ILE A 84 -1.49 0.94 -3.28
C ILE A 84 -2.63 -0.06 -3.23
N LYS A 85 -3.18 -0.31 -2.06
CA LYS A 85 -4.36 -1.16 -1.89
C LYS A 85 -5.63 -0.30 -1.90
N ALA A 86 -6.60 -0.76 -2.69
CA ALA A 86 -7.91 -0.14 -2.75
C ALA A 86 -8.58 -0.05 -1.38
N GLY A 87 -9.38 0.98 -1.20
CA GLY A 87 -10.11 1.22 0.04
C GLY A 87 -10.61 2.65 0.15
N ASP A 88 -11.20 2.97 1.30
CA ASP A 88 -11.61 4.33 1.61
C ASP A 88 -10.46 5.13 2.21
N SER A 89 -10.30 6.37 1.75
CA SER A 89 -9.32 7.29 2.32
C SER A 89 -9.83 7.94 3.61
N LEU A 90 -8.92 8.22 4.55
CA LEU A 90 -9.17 9.05 5.74
C LEU A 90 -9.02 10.56 5.48
N SER A 91 -8.95 10.93 4.20
CA SER A 91 -9.00 12.30 3.72
C SER A 91 -10.23 13.07 4.23
N LEU A 92 -10.16 14.41 4.21
CA LEU A 92 -11.27 15.27 4.63
C LEU A 92 -12.49 15.08 3.74
N LEU A 93 -12.26 14.82 2.46
CA LEU A 93 -13.29 14.45 1.49
C LEU A 93 -13.37 12.93 1.37
N PRO A 94 -14.55 12.33 1.55
CA PRO A 94 -14.72 10.89 1.39
C PRO A 94 -14.38 10.50 -0.04
N THR A 95 -13.25 9.82 -0.20
CA THR A 95 -12.68 9.45 -1.49
C THR A 95 -12.31 7.98 -1.44
N THR A 96 -12.85 7.21 -2.38
CA THR A 96 -12.45 5.81 -2.58
C THR A 96 -11.23 5.79 -3.50
N VAL A 97 -10.22 5.06 -3.07
CA VAL A 97 -8.94 4.85 -3.75
C VAL A 97 -8.97 3.48 -4.41
N GLU A 98 -8.55 3.41 -5.65
CA GLU A 98 -8.41 2.14 -6.38
C GLU A 98 -7.04 1.49 -6.12
N THR A 99 -6.87 0.22 -6.50
CA THR A 99 -5.56 -0.43 -6.43
C THR A 99 -4.61 0.28 -7.39
N ASP A 100 -3.41 0.62 -6.91
CA ASP A 100 -2.39 1.35 -7.66
C ASP A 100 -2.89 2.69 -8.26
N ASP A 101 -3.81 3.35 -7.54
CA ASP A 101 -4.41 4.63 -7.95
C ASP A 101 -3.36 5.73 -8.09
N TRP A 102 -3.18 6.21 -9.32
CA TRP A 102 -2.23 7.25 -9.67
C TRP A 102 -2.51 8.61 -9.02
N ARG A 103 -3.70 8.80 -8.45
CA ARG A 103 -4.06 10.03 -7.74
C ARG A 103 -3.47 10.09 -6.34
N VAL A 104 -2.85 9.03 -5.83
CA VAL A 104 -2.23 9.04 -4.50
C VAL A 104 -0.80 9.56 -4.60
N THR A 105 -0.55 10.67 -3.89
CA THR A 105 0.77 11.29 -3.74
C THR A 105 1.24 11.15 -2.31
N CYS A 106 2.52 10.83 -2.13
CA CYS A 106 3.17 10.77 -0.84
C CYS A 106 4.15 11.93 -0.65
N LEU A 107 4.26 12.40 0.58
CA LEU A 107 5.14 13.46 1.02
C LEU A 107 6.03 12.94 2.16
N ALA A 108 7.32 13.20 2.07
CA ALA A 108 8.29 12.95 3.13
C ALA A 108 8.94 14.24 3.60
N ARG A 109 9.01 14.44 4.92
CA ARG A 109 9.83 15.49 5.54
C ARG A 109 11.07 14.89 6.15
N ILE A 110 12.22 15.56 5.95
CA ILE A 110 13.47 15.17 6.59
C ILE A 110 13.89 16.18 7.66
N TYR A 111 14.54 15.69 8.70
CA TYR A 111 15.05 16.51 9.80
C TYR A 111 16.00 17.61 9.31
N GLY A 112 15.80 18.83 9.79
CA GLY A 112 16.67 19.97 9.46
C GLY A 112 16.46 20.54 8.05
N ARG A 113 15.42 20.13 7.33
CA ARG A 113 14.95 20.79 6.11
C ARG A 113 13.49 21.17 6.20
N GLU A 114 13.15 22.29 5.57
CA GLU A 114 11.78 22.73 5.39
C GLU A 114 11.14 22.15 4.11
N ASP A 115 11.97 21.66 3.17
CA ASP A 115 11.49 21.05 1.92
C ASP A 115 10.75 19.72 2.18
N LEU A 116 9.68 19.51 1.42
CA LEU A 116 8.96 18.24 1.33
C LEU A 116 9.41 17.50 0.06
N PHE A 117 9.62 16.20 0.20
CA PHE A 117 9.92 15.32 -0.92
C PHE A 117 8.62 14.65 -1.35
N GLU A 118 8.12 15.06 -2.50
CA GLU A 118 6.93 14.49 -3.13
C GLU A 118 7.30 13.32 -4.04
N PHE A 119 6.50 12.26 -4.00
CA PHE A 119 6.63 11.11 -4.87
C PHE A 119 5.33 10.32 -4.97
N ASP A 120 5.09 9.67 -6.10
CA ASP A 120 3.90 8.86 -6.36
C ASP A 120 4.26 7.42 -6.81
N ILE A 121 3.24 6.67 -7.25
CA ILE A 121 3.43 5.30 -7.77
C ILE A 121 4.05 5.22 -9.17
N LYS A 122 3.97 6.29 -9.97
CA LYS A 122 4.61 6.38 -11.28
C LYS A 122 6.11 6.66 -11.13
N ASP A 123 6.50 7.33 -10.05
CA ASP A 123 7.88 7.55 -9.73
C ASP A 123 8.60 6.22 -9.45
N LYS A 124 9.84 6.12 -9.91
CA LYS A 124 10.74 4.99 -9.58
C LYS A 124 11.29 5.06 -8.15
N GLY A 125 10.69 5.91 -7.32
CA GLY A 125 11.17 6.31 -6.01
C GLY A 125 11.94 7.63 -6.02
N VAL A 126 12.01 8.25 -4.84
CA VAL A 126 12.71 9.50 -4.57
C VAL A 126 13.98 9.25 -3.78
N LEU A 127 15.07 9.91 -4.19
CA LEU A 127 16.31 9.97 -3.41
C LEU A 127 16.28 11.18 -2.49
N LEU A 128 16.36 10.93 -1.20
CA LEU A 128 16.41 11.96 -0.17
C LEU A 128 17.82 12.52 -0.06
N ALA A 129 17.94 13.83 0.18
CA ALA A 129 19.22 14.51 0.37
C ALA A 129 20.30 14.18 -0.70
N GLY A 130 19.88 13.93 -1.95
CA GLY A 130 20.78 13.55 -3.05
C GLY A 130 21.37 12.14 -2.92
N GLY A 131 20.66 11.20 -2.27
CA GLY A 131 21.08 9.82 -2.06
C GLY A 131 21.92 9.62 -0.79
N ARG A 132 22.01 10.63 0.08
CA ARG A 132 22.66 10.50 1.39
C ARG A 132 21.64 10.00 2.42
N LEU A 133 22.14 9.42 3.51
CA LEU A 133 21.28 9.08 4.65
C LEU A 133 20.65 10.35 5.21
N ALA A 134 19.32 10.40 5.18
CA ALA A 134 18.49 11.45 5.71
C ALA A 134 17.56 10.88 6.78
N LYS A 135 17.34 11.63 7.86
CA LYS A 135 16.40 11.25 8.91
C LYS A 135 15.00 11.71 8.49
N VAL A 136 14.12 10.79 8.17
CA VAL A 136 12.72 11.11 7.88
C VAL A 136 11.96 11.31 9.20
N THR A 137 11.29 12.45 9.33
CA THR A 137 10.54 12.84 10.53
C THR A 137 9.03 12.88 10.30
N ARG A 138 8.58 12.88 9.05
CA ARG A 138 7.16 12.82 8.72
C ARG A 138 6.94 12.14 7.39
N LEU A 139 5.90 11.32 7.30
CA LEU A 139 5.39 10.72 6.07
C LEU A 139 3.88 10.87 6.01
N SER A 140 3.34 11.19 4.85
CA SER A 140 1.90 11.26 4.62
C SER A 140 1.61 10.93 3.17
N CYS A 141 0.51 10.22 2.91
CA CYS A 141 0.03 9.99 1.55
C CYS A 141 -1.44 10.42 1.45
N ALA A 142 -1.79 11.14 0.40
CA ALA A 142 -3.13 11.69 0.20
C ALA A 142 -3.50 11.68 -1.29
N VAL A 143 -4.78 11.81 -1.59
CA VAL A 143 -5.24 11.99 -2.96
C VAL A 143 -4.91 13.42 -3.42
N VAL A 144 -4.39 13.60 -4.65
CA VAL A 144 -3.85 14.86 -5.20
C VAL A 144 -4.77 16.07 -5.01
N GLU A 145 -6.09 15.90 -5.02
CA GLU A 145 -7.04 17.00 -4.76
C GLU A 145 -6.83 17.68 -3.39
N GLU A 146 -6.20 16.98 -2.43
CA GLU A 146 -5.86 17.50 -1.11
C GLU A 146 -4.37 17.82 -0.94
N ALA A 147 -3.47 17.26 -1.75
CA ALA A 147 -2.02 17.47 -1.59
C ALA A 147 -1.55 18.89 -1.96
N THR A 148 -2.36 19.66 -2.72
CA THR A 148 -2.06 21.03 -3.19
C THR A 148 -2.66 22.17 -2.34
N ARG A 149 -3.31 21.87 -1.20
CA ARG A 149 -3.86 22.89 -0.29
C ARG A 149 -3.01 23.07 0.96
#